data_AF-A0A951UI37-F1
#
_entry.id   AF-A0A951UI37-F1
#
_cell.length_a   1.000
_cell.length_b   1.000
_cell.length_c   1.000
_cell.angle_alpha   90.00
_cell.angle_beta   90.00
_cell.angle_gamma   90.00
#
_symmetry.space_group_name_H-M   'P 1'
#
loop_
_entity.id
_entity.type
_entity.pdbx_description
1 polymer ?
#
loop_
_entity_poly.entity_id
_entity_poly.type
_entity_poly.pdbx_seq_one_letter_code
_entity_poly.pdbx_strand_id
1 'polypeptide(L)'
;METIVFLCNGEAEYYSKKGIIKNRELPSLIKSVISSGDYYRTSWSCGNSKLIQVGDRAYLQRSGNNGNQPSGFIAAGYVIAAPEDKQSRLFGSKYTNLSEAYIFDYDGYFAVNLQIDSVVDFDFTLEQKYLKNLPPFQGINFNFGGSGCRFNSKAASSLDSEWEKHSLIQQRQGRGRSLVDIFFEQGEYFKQKNEYQAAIDAYKLALEVDLKYGKAINRIQNWESIINRKRDIYQYPKSAVEPQHL
;
A
#
# COMPACT_ATOMS: atom_id res chain seq x y z
N MET A 1 15.68 1.13 -0.37
CA MET A 1 14.28 0.91 -0.79
C MET A 1 14.06 1.76 -2.02
N GLU A 2 13.88 1.11 -3.15
CA GLU A 2 13.55 1.77 -4.42
C GLU A 2 12.03 1.79 -4.62
N THR A 3 11.57 2.57 -5.60
CA THR A 3 10.20 2.50 -6.10
C THR A 3 10.20 1.82 -7.46
N ILE A 4 9.39 0.77 -7.61
CA ILE A 4 9.33 -0.08 -8.79
C ILE A 4 7.93 0.03 -9.40
N VAL A 5 7.89 0.29 -10.70
CA VAL A 5 6.66 0.37 -11.49
C VAL A 5 6.48 -0.91 -12.29
N PHE A 6 5.29 -1.49 -12.17
CA PHE A 6 4.87 -2.67 -12.89
C PHE A 6 3.74 -2.30 -13.85
N LEU A 7 3.84 -2.75 -15.09
CA LEU A 7 2.85 -2.42 -16.11
C LEU A 7 1.66 -3.39 -16.03
N CYS A 8 0.45 -2.84 -16.10
CA CYS A 8 -0.81 -3.55 -16.00
C CYS A 8 -1.68 -3.22 -17.22
N ASN A 9 -1.61 -4.08 -18.24
CA ASN A 9 -2.44 -3.98 -19.44
C ASN A 9 -3.82 -4.53 -19.13
N GLY A 10 -4.87 -3.72 -19.27
CA GLY A 10 -6.24 -4.08 -18.92
C GLY A 10 -6.81 -5.29 -19.66
N GLU A 11 -6.34 -5.58 -20.89
CA GLU A 11 -6.83 -6.70 -21.71
C GLU A 11 -6.07 -8.00 -21.50
N ALA A 12 -4.91 -7.93 -20.84
CA ALA A 12 -4.15 -9.12 -20.52
C ALA A 12 -4.90 -9.95 -19.47
N GLU A 13 -4.75 -11.27 -19.62
CA GLU A 13 -5.31 -12.23 -18.70
C GLU A 13 -4.52 -12.27 -17.40
N TYR A 14 -5.25 -12.40 -16.30
CA TYR A 14 -4.73 -12.58 -14.97
C TYR A 14 -5.26 -13.87 -14.37
N TYR A 15 -4.33 -14.71 -13.95
CA TYR A 15 -4.61 -16.04 -13.41
C TYR A 15 -4.76 -15.94 -11.90
N SER A 16 -6.00 -15.77 -11.44
CA SER A 16 -6.32 -15.75 -10.01
C SER A 16 -6.64 -17.16 -9.49
N LYS A 17 -6.65 -17.33 -8.17
CA LYS A 17 -7.13 -18.56 -7.52
C LYS A 17 -8.59 -18.90 -7.87
N LYS A 18 -9.39 -17.90 -8.28
CA LYS A 18 -10.82 -18.03 -8.61
C LYS A 18 -11.08 -18.22 -10.12
N GLY A 19 -10.02 -18.29 -10.93
CA GLY A 19 -10.11 -18.39 -12.38
C GLY A 19 -9.38 -17.25 -13.10
N ILE A 20 -9.49 -17.26 -14.43
CA ILE A 20 -8.88 -16.27 -15.32
C ILE A 20 -9.81 -15.07 -15.43
N ILE A 21 -9.29 -13.88 -15.15
CA ILE A 21 -9.98 -12.60 -15.31
C ILE A 21 -9.16 -11.67 -16.18
N LYS A 22 -9.74 -10.56 -16.63
CA LYS A 22 -8.97 -9.47 -17.25
C LYS A 22 -8.35 -8.59 -16.18
N ASN A 23 -7.13 -8.09 -16.41
CA ASN A 23 -6.47 -7.16 -15.49
C ASN A 23 -7.33 -5.94 -15.10
N ARG A 24 -8.22 -5.48 -15.99
CA ARG A 24 -9.20 -4.42 -15.67
C ARG A 24 -10.16 -4.76 -14.52
N GLU A 25 -10.39 -6.05 -14.26
CA GLU A 25 -11.25 -6.55 -13.17
C GLU A 25 -10.46 -6.80 -11.88
N LEU A 26 -9.12 -6.82 -11.95
CA LEU A 26 -8.24 -7.06 -10.80
C LEU A 26 -8.51 -6.12 -9.61
N PRO A 27 -8.75 -4.80 -9.80
CA PRO A 27 -9.08 -3.91 -8.69
C PRO A 27 -10.25 -4.40 -7.83
N SER A 28 -11.28 -5.01 -8.40
CA SER A 28 -12.42 -5.54 -7.64
C SER A 28 -12.02 -6.68 -6.71
N LEU A 29 -11.13 -7.57 -7.15
CA LEU A 29 -10.57 -8.66 -6.32
C LEU A 29 -9.70 -8.09 -5.20
N ILE A 30 -8.82 -7.14 -5.53
CA ILE A 30 -7.95 -6.50 -4.53
C ILE A 30 -8.81 -5.79 -3.47
N LYS A 31 -9.81 -4.99 -3.88
CA LYS A 31 -10.73 -4.31 -2.96
C LYS A 31 -11.45 -5.27 -2.03
N SER A 32 -11.87 -6.44 -2.53
CA SER A 32 -12.54 -7.46 -1.72
C SER A 32 -11.64 -8.00 -0.60
N VAL A 33 -10.34 -8.22 -0.89
CA VAL A 33 -9.38 -8.73 0.10
C VAL A 33 -8.98 -7.63 1.09
N ILE A 34 -8.70 -6.42 0.60
CA ILE A 34 -8.38 -5.28 1.46
C ILE A 34 -9.55 -5.00 2.41
N SER A 35 -10.79 -5.06 1.92
CA SER A 35 -11.99 -4.82 2.75
C SER A 35 -12.16 -5.83 3.89
N SER A 36 -11.57 -7.03 3.80
CA SER A 36 -11.54 -7.99 4.92
C SER A 36 -10.39 -7.73 5.91
N GLY A 37 -9.57 -6.70 5.69
CA GLY A 37 -8.44 -6.35 6.56
C GLY A 37 -7.16 -7.14 6.26
N ASP A 38 -7.01 -7.71 5.06
CA ASP A 38 -5.79 -8.42 4.64
C ASP A 38 -5.22 -7.82 3.36
N TYR A 39 -3.95 -8.09 3.10
CA TYR A 39 -3.26 -7.68 1.90
C TYR A 39 -3.58 -8.59 0.73
N TYR A 40 -3.68 -8.01 -0.46
CA TYR A 40 -3.74 -8.81 -1.69
C TYR A 40 -2.32 -9.21 -2.12
N ARG A 41 -2.02 -10.51 -2.11
CA ARG A 41 -0.71 -11.05 -2.51
C ARG A 41 -0.78 -11.70 -3.88
N THR A 42 0.15 -11.33 -4.76
CA THR A 42 0.22 -11.84 -6.14
C THR A 42 1.67 -11.90 -6.61
N SER A 43 1.95 -12.68 -7.65
CA SER A 43 3.13 -12.45 -8.47
C SER A 43 2.81 -11.46 -9.58
N TRP A 44 3.81 -10.75 -10.08
CA TRP A 44 3.70 -9.88 -11.24
C TRP A 44 4.96 -9.95 -12.08
N SER A 45 4.80 -10.05 -13.41
CA SER A 45 5.94 -10.11 -14.32
C SER A 45 6.78 -8.83 -14.20
N CYS A 46 8.10 -8.99 -14.13
CA CYS A 46 9.09 -7.92 -14.17
C CYS A 46 10.03 -8.04 -15.39
N GLY A 47 9.65 -8.89 -16.36
CA GLY A 47 10.43 -9.16 -17.56
C GLY A 47 11.83 -9.66 -17.22
N ASN A 48 12.84 -8.92 -17.67
CA ASN A 48 14.25 -9.25 -17.45
C ASN A 48 14.91 -8.44 -16.31
N SER A 49 14.13 -7.69 -15.52
CA SER A 49 14.66 -6.95 -14.38
C SER A 49 15.21 -7.91 -13.33
N LYS A 50 16.42 -7.64 -12.82
CA LYS A 50 17.10 -8.44 -11.78
C LYS A 50 17.51 -7.60 -10.57
N LEU A 51 16.99 -6.37 -10.49
CA LEU A 51 17.43 -5.34 -9.55
C LEU A 51 16.45 -5.10 -8.38
N ILE A 52 15.27 -5.71 -8.44
CA ILE A 52 14.18 -5.59 -7.46
C ILE A 52 14.52 -6.33 -6.17
N GLN A 53 14.31 -5.70 -5.01
CA GLN A 53 14.57 -6.26 -3.69
C GLN A 53 13.29 -6.38 -2.88
N VAL A 54 13.28 -7.32 -1.92
CA VAL A 54 12.23 -7.36 -0.89
C VAL A 54 12.19 -6.03 -0.14
N GLY A 55 10.99 -5.51 0.09
CA GLY A 55 10.75 -4.22 0.73
C GLY A 55 10.72 -3.02 -0.22
N ASP A 56 11.06 -3.18 -1.51
CA ASP A 56 10.87 -2.10 -2.49
C ASP A 56 9.40 -1.70 -2.60
N ARG A 57 9.13 -0.39 -2.77
CA ARG A 57 7.77 0.13 -2.99
C ARG A 57 7.33 -0.28 -4.39
N ALA A 58 6.14 -0.83 -4.52
CA ALA A 58 5.58 -1.33 -5.78
C ALA A 58 4.37 -0.50 -6.20
N TYR A 59 4.33 -0.11 -7.47
CA TYR A 59 3.17 0.53 -8.09
C TYR A 59 2.72 -0.26 -9.32
N LEU A 60 1.43 -0.56 -9.41
CA LEU A 60 0.83 -1.02 -10.66
C LEU A 60 0.39 0.20 -11.46
N GLN A 61 0.96 0.35 -12.65
CA GLN A 61 0.59 1.38 -13.61
C GLN A 61 -0.24 0.74 -14.72
N ARG A 62 -1.43 1.27 -14.93
CA ARG A 62 -2.23 0.96 -16.11
C ARG A 62 -1.43 1.28 -17.38
N SER A 63 -1.27 0.27 -18.22
CA SER A 63 -0.61 0.35 -19.52
C SER A 63 -1.59 0.01 -20.65
N GLY A 64 -1.20 0.36 -21.88
CA GLY A 64 -2.02 0.14 -23.08
C GLY A 64 -2.63 1.43 -23.60
N ASN A 65 -2.59 1.61 -24.93
CA ASN A 65 -3.12 2.77 -25.63
C ASN A 65 -4.58 2.52 -26.01
N ASN A 66 -5.44 2.30 -25.02
CA ASN A 66 -6.88 2.13 -25.26
C ASN A 66 -7.50 3.53 -25.34
N GLY A 67 -7.71 4.01 -26.57
CA GLY A 67 -8.28 5.30 -26.99
C GLY A 67 -8.69 6.27 -25.87
N ASN A 68 -8.04 7.44 -25.77
CA ASN A 68 -8.35 8.52 -24.82
C ASN A 68 -8.47 8.16 -23.33
N GLN A 69 -8.28 6.91 -22.92
CA GLN A 69 -8.36 6.54 -21.51
C GLN A 69 -7.09 6.95 -20.76
N PRO A 70 -7.22 7.45 -19.52
CA PRO A 70 -6.08 7.96 -18.78
C PRO A 70 -5.10 6.84 -18.40
N SER A 71 -3.81 7.07 -18.66
CA SER A 71 -2.73 6.25 -18.11
C SER A 71 -2.34 6.76 -16.73
N GLY A 72 -2.05 5.84 -15.81
CA GLY A 72 -1.79 6.22 -14.42
C GLY A 72 -1.66 5.03 -13.49
N PHE A 73 -1.42 5.32 -12.22
CA PHE A 73 -1.28 4.31 -11.19
C PHE A 73 -2.64 3.86 -10.66
N ILE A 74 -2.79 2.54 -10.45
CA ILE A 74 -4.04 1.92 -10.01
C ILE A 74 -3.92 1.17 -8.69
N ALA A 75 -2.71 0.82 -8.28
CA ALA A 75 -2.47 0.14 -7.02
C ALA A 75 -1.07 0.45 -6.50
N ALA A 76 -0.91 0.36 -5.19
CA ALA A 76 0.37 0.45 -4.54
C ALA A 76 0.54 -0.64 -3.47
N GLY A 77 1.79 -0.98 -3.21
CA GLY A 77 2.17 -2.10 -2.37
C GLY A 77 3.65 -2.17 -2.13
N TYR A 78 4.11 -3.34 -1.72
CA TYR A 78 5.52 -3.63 -1.53
C TYR A 78 5.89 -4.95 -2.17
N VAL A 79 7.14 -5.04 -2.62
CA VAL A 79 7.74 -6.31 -3.02
C VAL A 79 7.98 -7.15 -1.76
N ILE A 80 7.56 -8.40 -1.78
CA ILE A 80 7.71 -9.34 -0.67
C ILE A 80 8.49 -10.57 -1.12
N ALA A 81 9.04 -11.31 -0.16
CA ALA A 81 9.64 -12.61 -0.44
C ALA A 81 8.59 -13.56 -1.06
N ALA A 82 9.02 -14.34 -2.04
CA ALA A 82 8.25 -15.47 -2.52
C ALA A 82 8.34 -16.64 -1.54
N PRO A 83 7.35 -17.56 -1.54
CA PRO A 83 7.47 -18.84 -0.84
C PRO A 83 8.82 -19.48 -1.17
N GLU A 84 9.51 -19.97 -0.13
CA GLU A 84 10.90 -20.43 -0.23
C GLU A 84 11.08 -21.45 -1.37
N ASP A 85 10.15 -22.40 -1.49
CA ASP A 85 10.10 -23.44 -2.53
C ASP A 85 9.96 -22.90 -3.96
N LYS A 86 9.60 -21.63 -4.13
CA LYS A 86 9.42 -20.96 -5.43
C LYS A 86 10.51 -19.95 -5.76
N GLN A 87 11.42 -19.65 -4.84
CA GLN A 87 12.41 -18.61 -5.03
C GLN A 87 13.43 -19.00 -6.11
N SER A 88 13.51 -18.23 -7.21
CA SER A 88 14.40 -18.51 -8.35
C SER A 88 15.86 -18.67 -7.94
N ARG A 89 16.30 -17.98 -6.88
CA ARG A 89 17.68 -18.04 -6.37
C ARG A 89 18.12 -19.43 -5.91
N LEU A 90 17.20 -20.32 -5.62
CA LEU A 90 17.48 -21.71 -5.23
C LEU A 90 17.71 -22.64 -6.42
N PHE A 91 17.39 -22.20 -7.65
CA PHE A 91 17.39 -23.04 -8.86
C PHE A 91 18.63 -22.84 -9.74
N GLY A 92 19.81 -22.98 -9.13
CA GLY A 92 21.10 -23.02 -9.82
C GLY A 92 21.95 -21.75 -9.65
N SER A 93 23.25 -21.91 -9.89
CA SER A 93 24.28 -20.90 -9.57
C SER A 93 24.10 -19.56 -10.28
N LYS A 94 23.45 -19.53 -11.46
CA LYS A 94 23.20 -18.30 -12.21
C LYS A 94 22.18 -17.35 -11.58
N TYR A 95 21.40 -17.81 -10.60
CA TYR A 95 20.30 -17.04 -10.00
C TYR A 95 20.51 -16.70 -8.53
N THR A 96 21.61 -17.14 -7.91
CA THR A 96 21.86 -17.01 -6.46
C THR A 96 21.87 -15.57 -5.96
N ASN A 97 22.17 -14.61 -6.84
CA ASN A 97 22.19 -13.18 -6.55
C ASN A 97 20.81 -12.50 -6.69
N LEU A 98 19.78 -13.21 -7.14
CA LEU A 98 18.42 -12.68 -7.15
C LEU A 98 17.90 -12.58 -5.71
N SER A 99 17.09 -11.57 -5.45
CA SER A 99 16.41 -11.44 -4.17
C SER A 99 15.39 -12.56 -3.97
N GLU A 100 14.94 -12.73 -2.72
CA GLU A 100 13.92 -13.72 -2.34
C GLU A 100 12.55 -13.44 -2.98
N ALA A 101 12.35 -12.28 -3.59
CA ALA A 101 11.11 -11.91 -4.25
C ALA A 101 10.89 -12.64 -5.58
N TYR A 102 11.96 -13.10 -6.23
CA TYR A 102 11.92 -13.61 -7.60
C TYR A 102 11.36 -15.02 -7.70
N ILE A 103 10.48 -15.22 -8.68
CA ILE A 103 10.03 -16.51 -9.17
C ILE A 103 10.22 -16.56 -10.69
N PHE A 104 10.24 -17.77 -11.26
CA PHE A 104 10.22 -17.91 -12.71
C PHE A 104 8.82 -17.61 -13.24
N ASP A 105 8.79 -16.82 -14.31
CA ASP A 105 7.62 -16.58 -15.13
C ASP A 105 7.71 -17.46 -16.40
N TYR A 106 6.70 -17.39 -17.27
CA TYR A 106 6.70 -18.07 -18.55
C TYR A 106 7.89 -17.63 -19.45
N ASP A 107 8.38 -18.53 -20.30
CA ASP A 107 9.41 -18.29 -21.33
C ASP A 107 10.75 -17.71 -20.85
N GLY A 108 11.14 -17.98 -19.60
CA GLY A 108 12.45 -17.61 -19.06
C GLY A 108 12.56 -16.17 -18.57
N TYR A 109 11.42 -15.47 -18.47
CA TYR A 109 11.30 -14.19 -17.76
C TYR A 109 11.15 -14.40 -16.26
N PHE A 110 11.18 -13.28 -15.52
CA PHE A 110 10.98 -13.25 -14.08
C PHE A 110 9.66 -12.59 -13.72
N ALA A 111 9.10 -13.07 -12.62
CA ALA A 111 8.08 -12.36 -11.85
C ALA A 111 8.59 -12.15 -10.43
N VAL A 112 7.99 -11.18 -9.73
CA VAL A 112 8.25 -10.96 -8.31
C VAL A 112 6.95 -10.99 -7.53
N ASN A 113 7.01 -11.40 -6.27
CA ASN A 113 5.86 -11.35 -5.39
C ASN A 113 5.63 -9.94 -4.84
N LEU A 114 4.37 -9.51 -4.91
CA LEU A 114 3.87 -8.23 -4.47
C LEU A 114 2.83 -8.44 -3.37
N GLN A 115 2.82 -7.53 -2.41
CA GLN A 115 1.78 -7.35 -1.42
C GLN A 115 1.15 -5.98 -1.65
N ILE A 116 -0.09 -5.95 -2.13
CA ILE A 116 -0.84 -4.73 -2.45
C ILE A 116 -1.65 -4.31 -1.23
N ASP A 117 -1.45 -3.06 -0.82
CA ASP A 117 -2.07 -2.45 0.36
C ASP A 117 -3.15 -1.42 0.00
N SER A 118 -3.16 -0.94 -1.24
CA SER A 118 -4.09 0.08 -1.69
C SER A 118 -4.37 -0.04 -3.19
N VAL A 119 -5.61 0.23 -3.57
CA VAL A 119 -6.08 0.09 -4.95
C VAL A 119 -7.18 1.09 -5.25
N VAL A 120 -7.28 1.49 -6.52
CA VAL A 120 -8.40 2.24 -7.09
C VAL A 120 -8.94 1.50 -8.31
N ASP A 121 -10.17 1.82 -8.68
CA ASP A 121 -10.81 1.30 -9.88
C ASP A 121 -9.98 1.60 -11.13
N PHE A 122 -10.00 0.67 -12.09
CA PHE A 122 -9.08 0.67 -13.22
C PHE A 122 -9.16 1.92 -14.10
N ASP A 123 -10.34 2.56 -14.14
CA ASP A 123 -10.61 3.78 -14.91
C ASP A 123 -10.42 5.09 -14.12
N PHE A 124 -10.13 5.00 -12.82
CA PHE A 124 -9.95 6.15 -11.93
C PHE A 124 -8.50 6.20 -11.43
N THR A 125 -7.55 6.15 -12.36
CA THR A 125 -6.12 6.09 -12.07
C THR A 125 -5.61 7.41 -11.50
N LEU A 126 -4.50 7.37 -10.75
CA LEU A 126 -3.67 8.57 -10.53
C LEU A 126 -2.96 8.91 -11.84
N GLU A 127 -3.53 9.85 -12.58
CA GLU A 127 -3.15 10.09 -13.97
C GLU A 127 -1.73 10.65 -14.12
N GLN A 128 -1.00 10.12 -15.10
CA GLN A 128 0.31 10.67 -15.46
C GLN A 128 0.22 12.11 -15.95
N LYS A 129 -0.88 12.46 -16.65
CA LYS A 129 -1.10 13.82 -17.14
C LYS A 129 -1.20 14.82 -16.00
N TYR A 130 -1.90 14.44 -14.92
CA TYR A 130 -1.95 15.23 -13.70
C TYR A 130 -0.55 15.35 -13.07
N LEU A 131 0.13 14.22 -12.86
CA LEU A 131 1.44 14.20 -12.21
C LEU A 131 2.47 15.07 -12.96
N LYS A 132 2.54 14.99 -14.29
CA LYS A 132 3.47 15.78 -15.12
C LYS A 132 3.32 17.30 -14.96
N ASN A 133 2.17 17.79 -14.51
CA ASN A 133 1.94 19.21 -14.28
C ASN A 133 2.42 19.68 -12.89
N LEU A 134 2.79 18.76 -12.00
CA LEU A 134 3.25 19.09 -10.66
C LEU A 134 4.78 19.33 -10.67
N PRO A 135 5.29 20.34 -9.94
CA PRO A 135 6.73 20.66 -9.91
C PRO A 135 7.67 19.47 -9.62
N PRO A 136 7.37 18.54 -8.68
CA PRO A 136 8.27 17.42 -8.38
C PRO A 136 8.44 16.42 -9.54
N PHE A 137 7.55 16.44 -10.54
CA PHE A 137 7.54 15.48 -11.64
C PHE A 137 7.91 16.10 -12.99
N GLN A 138 8.34 17.36 -13.01
CA GLN A 138 8.84 17.99 -14.24
C GLN A 138 10.05 17.22 -14.78
N GLY A 139 9.96 16.81 -16.05
CA GLY A 139 11.01 16.01 -16.70
C GLY A 139 11.05 14.53 -16.31
N ILE A 140 10.12 14.05 -15.48
CA ILE A 140 10.03 12.62 -15.14
C ILE A 140 9.40 11.83 -16.29
N ASN A 141 10.05 10.73 -16.66
CA ASN A 141 9.52 9.79 -17.63
C ASN A 141 8.55 8.80 -16.97
N PHE A 142 7.30 8.77 -17.45
CA PHE A 142 6.26 7.81 -17.05
C PHE A 142 5.99 6.74 -18.12
N ASN A 143 6.68 6.82 -19.26
CA ASN A 143 6.63 5.84 -20.33
C ASN A 143 7.73 4.81 -20.07
N PHE A 144 7.36 3.72 -19.40
CA PHE A 144 8.26 2.62 -19.10
C PHE A 144 8.28 1.63 -20.27
N GLY A 145 9.49 1.21 -20.68
CA GLY A 145 9.67 0.23 -21.76
C GLY A 145 9.32 -1.21 -21.37
N GLY A 146 9.03 -1.46 -20.10
CA GLY A 146 8.68 -2.76 -19.57
C GLY A 146 8.18 -2.68 -18.13
N SER A 147 7.73 -3.82 -17.61
CA SER A 147 7.36 -3.96 -16.20
C SER A 147 8.61 -4.14 -15.33
N GLY A 148 8.55 -3.78 -14.05
CA GLY A 148 9.68 -3.93 -13.11
C GLY A 148 10.75 -2.84 -13.25
N CYS A 149 10.36 -1.64 -13.72
CA CYS A 149 11.26 -0.51 -13.89
C CYS A 149 11.39 0.31 -12.60
N ARG A 150 12.60 0.82 -12.32
CA ARG A 150 12.81 1.78 -11.24
C ARG A 150 12.19 3.13 -11.60
N PHE A 151 11.43 3.69 -10.67
CA PHE A 151 10.95 5.06 -10.73
C PHE A 151 12.06 6.03 -10.31
N ASN A 152 11.89 7.31 -10.64
CA ASN A 152 12.86 8.32 -10.26
C ASN A 152 12.85 8.53 -8.72
N SER A 153 13.98 8.25 -8.08
CA SER A 153 14.12 8.33 -6.62
C SER A 153 13.88 9.73 -6.05
N LYS A 154 14.13 10.80 -6.82
CA LYS A 154 13.86 12.18 -6.39
C LYS A 154 12.36 12.50 -6.33
N ALA A 155 11.55 11.81 -7.14
CA ALA A 155 10.11 12.02 -7.22
C ALA A 155 9.29 10.95 -6.46
N ALA A 156 9.94 9.89 -5.95
CA ALA A 156 9.28 8.76 -5.31
C ALA A 156 8.41 9.15 -4.10
N SER A 157 8.93 9.98 -3.19
CA SER A 157 8.16 10.45 -2.02
C SER A 157 6.97 11.34 -2.43
N SER A 158 7.13 12.13 -3.49
CA SER A 158 6.01 12.89 -4.06
C SER A 158 4.98 11.97 -4.69
N LEU A 159 5.38 10.86 -5.32
CA LEU A 159 4.44 9.87 -5.85
C LEU A 159 3.62 9.23 -4.73
N ASP A 160 4.26 8.83 -3.63
CA ASP A 160 3.56 8.31 -2.45
C ASP A 160 2.54 9.33 -1.90
N SER A 161 2.93 10.60 -1.83
CA SER A 161 2.06 11.67 -1.34
C SER A 161 0.85 11.90 -2.25
N GLU A 162 1.03 11.90 -3.56
CA GLU A 162 -0.08 12.04 -4.52
C GLU A 162 -0.95 10.79 -4.59
N TRP A 163 -0.36 9.61 -4.40
CA TRP A 163 -1.10 8.36 -4.28
C TRP A 163 -2.00 8.32 -3.04
N GLU A 164 -1.51 8.75 -1.87
CA GLU A 164 -2.33 8.82 -0.65
C GLU A 164 -3.54 9.75 -0.84
N LYS A 165 -3.31 10.95 -1.40
CA LYS A 165 -4.40 11.90 -1.70
C LYS A 165 -5.44 11.31 -2.65
N HIS A 166 -4.97 10.74 -3.75
CA HIS A 166 -5.85 10.18 -4.80
C HIS A 166 -6.64 8.98 -4.29
N SER A 167 -5.96 8.01 -3.68
CA SER A 167 -6.59 6.79 -3.16
C SER A 167 -7.64 7.09 -2.08
N LEU A 168 -7.40 8.07 -1.20
CA LEU A 168 -8.38 8.52 -0.22
C LEU A 168 -9.63 9.13 -0.86
N ILE A 169 -9.47 9.94 -1.92
CA ILE A 169 -10.59 10.51 -2.67
C ILE A 169 -11.41 9.39 -3.32
N GLN A 170 -10.74 8.42 -3.97
CA GLN A 170 -11.43 7.31 -4.62
C GLN A 170 -12.12 6.39 -3.60
N GLN A 171 -11.51 6.15 -2.44
CA GLN A 171 -12.12 5.38 -1.35
C GLN A 171 -13.43 6.01 -0.88
N ARG A 172 -13.46 7.33 -0.67
CA ARG A 172 -14.69 8.06 -0.28
C ARG A 172 -15.80 7.98 -1.33
N GLN A 173 -15.43 7.73 -2.59
CA GLN A 173 -16.36 7.56 -3.69
C GLN A 173 -16.75 6.08 -3.93
N GLY A 174 -16.27 5.15 -3.09
CA GLY A 174 -16.47 3.70 -3.28
C GLY A 174 -15.63 3.08 -4.41
N ARG A 175 -14.72 3.86 -4.98
CA ARG A 175 -13.86 3.51 -6.14
C ARG A 175 -12.45 3.09 -5.74
N GLY A 176 -12.18 2.98 -4.45
CA GLY A 176 -10.86 2.59 -3.94
C GLY A 176 -10.95 1.93 -2.58
N ARG A 177 -9.87 1.23 -2.22
CA ARG A 177 -9.71 0.70 -0.87
C ARG A 177 -8.24 0.71 -0.48
N SER A 178 -7.97 1.14 0.75
CA SER A 178 -6.64 1.22 1.33
C SER A 178 -6.63 0.61 2.72
N LEU A 179 -5.68 -0.29 2.99
CA LEU A 179 -5.61 -1.00 4.26
C LEU A 179 -5.27 -0.05 5.42
N VAL A 180 -4.41 0.95 5.18
CA VAL A 180 -4.09 1.99 6.18
C VAL A 180 -5.34 2.77 6.59
N ASP A 181 -6.22 3.08 5.64
CA ASP A 181 -7.46 3.80 5.93
C ASP A 181 -8.49 2.90 6.63
N ILE A 182 -8.54 1.60 6.32
CA ILE A 182 -9.40 0.65 7.04
C ILE A 182 -9.04 0.59 8.52
N PHE A 183 -7.76 0.39 8.83
CA PHE A 183 -7.30 0.33 10.21
C PHE A 183 -7.50 1.67 10.93
N PHE A 184 -7.31 2.79 10.23
CA PHE A 184 -7.62 4.10 10.77
C PHE A 184 -9.13 4.28 11.06
N GLU A 185 -10.01 3.89 10.12
CA GLU A 185 -11.47 3.92 10.29
C GLU A 185 -11.92 3.05 11.47
N GLN A 186 -11.32 1.86 11.65
CA GLN A 186 -11.55 1.01 12.82
C GLN A 186 -11.13 1.70 14.13
N GLY A 187 -9.99 2.38 14.15
CA GLY A 187 -9.57 3.17 15.30
C GLY A 187 -10.56 4.29 15.65
N GLU A 188 -11.06 5.01 14.63
CA GLU A 188 -12.10 6.02 14.83
C GLU A 188 -13.42 5.43 15.35
N TYR A 189 -13.78 4.21 14.95
CA TYR A 189 -14.96 3.48 15.45
C TYR A 189 -14.82 3.10 16.93
N PHE A 190 -13.70 2.51 17.35
CA PHE A 190 -13.45 2.20 18.75
C PHE A 190 -13.43 3.45 19.63
N LYS A 191 -12.83 4.53 19.11
CA LYS A 191 -12.84 5.84 19.76
C LYS A 191 -14.27 6.35 20.02
N GLN A 192 -15.19 6.22 19.05
CA GLN A 192 -16.59 6.65 19.24
C GLN A 192 -17.29 5.88 20.36
N LYS A 193 -16.85 4.66 20.68
CA LYS A 193 -17.32 3.86 21.80
C LYS A 193 -16.56 4.09 23.11
N ASN A 194 -15.60 5.02 23.14
CA ASN A 194 -14.67 5.26 24.24
C ASN A 194 -13.74 4.07 24.57
N GLU A 195 -13.52 3.17 23.61
CA GLU A 195 -12.60 2.03 23.74
C GLU A 195 -11.19 2.46 23.32
N TYR A 196 -10.56 3.34 24.10
CA TYR A 196 -9.32 4.03 23.69
C TYR A 196 -8.12 3.10 23.43
N GLN A 197 -8.01 2.00 24.17
CA GLN A 197 -6.91 1.03 23.95
C GLN A 197 -7.08 0.31 22.60
N ALA A 198 -8.28 -0.19 22.32
CA ALA A 198 -8.59 -0.80 21.03
C ALA A 198 -8.43 0.19 19.86
N ALA A 199 -8.74 1.47 20.08
CA ALA A 199 -8.48 2.52 19.10
C ALA A 199 -6.97 2.68 18.82
N ILE A 200 -6.13 2.74 19.86
CA ILE A 200 -4.67 2.81 19.73
C ILE A 200 -4.14 1.58 18.97
N ASP A 201 -4.61 0.39 19.31
CA ASP A 201 -4.16 -0.85 18.67
C ASP A 201 -4.51 -0.85 17.17
N ALA A 202 -5.72 -0.40 16.81
CA ALA A 202 -6.10 -0.23 15.40
C ALA A 202 -5.26 0.85 14.68
N TYR A 203 -4.96 1.98 15.31
CA TYR A 203 -4.06 2.97 14.72
C TYR A 203 -2.63 2.43 14.54
N LYS A 204 -2.16 1.53 15.42
CA LYS A 204 -0.85 0.86 15.26
C LYS A 204 -0.86 -0.07 14.05
N LEU A 205 -1.95 -0.80 13.79
CA LEU A 205 -2.10 -1.59 12.55
C LEU A 205 -1.99 -0.69 11.30
N ALA A 206 -2.54 0.53 11.34
CA ALA A 206 -2.35 1.49 10.24
C ALA A 206 -0.86 1.85 10.03
N LEU A 207 -0.10 2.00 11.13
CA LEU A 207 1.35 2.25 11.06
C LEU A 207 2.17 1.04 10.63
N GLU A 208 1.69 -0.19 10.84
CA GLU A 208 2.31 -1.38 10.26
C GLU A 208 2.21 -1.40 8.73
N VAL A 209 1.16 -0.79 8.16
CA VAL A 209 1.00 -0.61 6.71
C VAL A 209 1.84 0.56 6.20
N ASP A 210 1.73 1.72 6.84
CA ASP A 210 2.50 2.93 6.51
C ASP A 210 3.02 3.60 7.79
N LEU A 211 4.31 3.43 8.05
CA LEU A 211 5.03 3.97 9.20
C LEU A 211 4.96 5.50 9.30
N LYS A 212 4.66 6.20 8.20
CA LYS A 212 4.60 7.67 8.12
C LYS A 212 3.17 8.21 8.13
N TYR A 213 2.16 7.37 8.36
CA TYR A 213 0.76 7.78 8.31
C TYR A 213 0.41 8.76 9.46
N GLY A 214 0.57 10.05 9.19
CA GLY A 214 0.56 11.11 10.21
C GLY A 214 -0.74 11.21 11.00
N LYS A 215 -1.88 10.83 10.41
CA LYS A 215 -3.16 10.80 11.14
C LYS A 215 -3.13 9.79 12.28
N ALA A 216 -2.63 8.57 12.05
CA ALA A 216 -2.52 7.55 13.09
C ALA A 216 -1.53 7.96 14.18
N ILE A 217 -0.35 8.49 13.81
CA ILE A 217 0.65 9.02 14.76
C ILE A 217 0.00 10.04 15.71
N ASN A 218 -0.69 11.04 15.14
CA ASN A 218 -1.35 12.09 15.92
C ASN A 218 -2.45 11.52 16.82
N ARG A 219 -3.23 10.53 16.35
CA ARG A 219 -4.28 9.91 17.16
C ARG A 219 -3.69 9.12 18.32
N ILE A 220 -2.66 8.31 18.10
CA ILE A 220 -2.00 7.53 19.16
C ILE A 220 -1.49 8.44 20.26
N GLN A 221 -0.72 9.48 19.92
CA GLN A 221 -0.17 10.43 20.90
C GLN A 221 -1.24 11.09 21.76
N ASN A 222 -2.36 11.51 21.14
CA ASN A 222 -3.48 12.12 21.85
C ASN A 222 -4.12 11.16 22.86
N TRP A 223 -4.36 9.91 22.46
CA TRP A 223 -5.04 8.94 23.32
C TRP A 223 -4.14 8.38 24.41
N GLU A 224 -2.86 8.16 24.14
CA GLU A 224 -1.87 7.80 25.16
C GLU A 224 -1.80 8.88 26.25
N SER A 225 -1.81 10.17 25.87
CA SER A 225 -1.85 11.27 26.83
C SER A 225 -3.10 11.23 27.72
N ILE A 226 -4.27 10.94 27.16
CA ILE A 226 -5.54 10.87 27.90
C ILE A 226 -5.58 9.68 28.85
N ILE A 227 -5.10 8.51 28.42
CA ILE A 227 -5.04 7.30 29.25
C ILE A 227 -4.10 7.52 30.45
N ASN A 228 -2.93 8.12 30.22
CA ASN A 228 -1.97 8.41 31.27
C ASN A 228 -2.55 9.38 32.31
N ARG A 229 -3.19 10.47 31.87
CA ARG A 229 -3.86 11.42 32.79
C ARG A 229 -4.94 10.75 33.65
N LYS A 230 -5.73 9.83 33.07
CA LYS A 230 -6.73 9.09 33.84
C LYS A 230 -6.08 8.17 34.87
N ARG A 231 -5.01 7.46 34.51
CA ARG A 231 -4.26 6.61 35.46
C ARG A 231 -3.72 7.41 36.64
N ASP A 232 -3.17 8.60 36.40
CA ASP A 232 -2.65 9.47 37.46
C ASP A 232 -3.75 9.92 38.44
N ILE A 233 -4.95 10.23 37.94
CA ILE A 233 -6.12 10.61 38.76
C ILE A 233 -6.60 9.45 39.64
N TYR A 234 -6.54 8.20 39.14
CA TYR A 234 -6.96 7.03 39.91
C TYR A 234 -5.87 6.48 40.83
N GLN A 235 -4.59 6.80 40.61
CA GLN A 235 -3.50 6.46 41.53
C GLN A 235 -3.33 7.48 42.66
N TYR A 236 -3.75 8.72 42.46
CA TYR A 236 -3.80 9.76 43.49
C TYR A 236 -5.20 10.38 43.56
N PRO A 237 -6.21 9.68 44.12
CA PRO A 237 -7.44 10.35 44.48
C PRO A 237 -7.07 11.47 45.46
N LYS A 238 -7.38 12.73 45.10
CA LYS A 238 -7.26 13.87 46.01
C LYS A 238 -7.85 13.45 47.36
N SER A 239 -7.01 13.37 48.39
CA SER A 239 -7.46 13.13 49.76
C SER A 239 -8.58 14.12 50.06
N ALA A 240 -9.73 13.58 50.46
CA ALA A 240 -10.87 14.37 50.88
C ALA A 240 -10.41 15.38 51.93
N VAL A 241 -10.76 16.64 51.72
CA VAL A 241 -10.50 17.74 52.64
C VAL A 241 -11.04 17.35 54.01
N GLU A 242 -10.15 17.19 55.00
CA GLU A 242 -10.56 17.03 56.39
C GLU A 242 -11.36 18.27 56.81
N PRO A 243 -12.56 18.12 57.38
CA PRO A 243 -13.31 19.24 57.89
C PRO A 243 -12.54 19.85 59.07
N GLN A 244 -12.21 21.14 58.95
CA GLN A 244 -11.69 21.93 60.06
C GLN A 244 -12.75 21.98 61.16
N HIS A 245 -12.54 21.22 62.23
CA HIS A 245 -13.32 21.37 63.45
C HIS A 245 -12.86 22.62 64.19
N LEU A 246 -13.82 23.54 64.36
CA LEU A 246 -13.84 24.66 65.30
C LEU A 246 -13.60 24.23 66.74
#